data_AF-A0A6I7N7L5-F1
#
_entry.id   AF-A0A6I7N7L5-F1
#
_cell.length_a   1.000
_cell.length_b   1.000
_cell.length_c   1.000
_cell.angle_alpha   90.00
_cell.angle_beta   90.00
_cell.angle_gamma   90.00
#
_symmetry.space_group_name_H-M   'P 1'
#
loop_
_entity.id
_entity.type
_entity.pdbx_description
1 polymer ?
#
loop_
_entity_poly.entity_id
_entity_poly.type
_entity_poly.pdbx_seq_one_letter_code
_entity_poly.pdbx_strand_id
1 'polypeptide(L)'
;MIKLALLFALLLLSACSTPLATDQPRTEALVWVEQAFSGGRQCEPDAAYQPPDSAELLTDAGVKVIETREEPMMVCMACGCPAYAAKHRALIDVADQSKAASAGFKPVQE
;
A
#
# COMPACT_ATOMS: atom_id res chain seq x y z
N MET A 1 20.37 66.02 -5.99
CA MET A 1 19.52 65.36 -4.97
C MET A 1 18.43 64.48 -5.60
N ILE A 2 18.73 63.70 -6.66
CA ILE A 2 17.72 62.91 -7.41
C ILE A 2 18.05 61.39 -7.44
N LYS A 3 19.26 60.99 -7.00
CA LYS A 3 19.73 59.59 -7.11
C LYS A 3 19.20 58.62 -6.04
N LEU A 4 18.63 59.11 -4.93
CA LEU A 4 18.19 58.25 -3.82
C LEU A 4 16.74 57.75 -3.96
N ALA A 5 15.90 58.44 -4.75
CA ALA A 5 14.49 58.08 -4.93
C ALA A 5 14.30 56.90 -5.90
N LEU A 6 15.23 56.67 -6.84
CA LEU A 6 15.12 55.58 -7.81
C LEU A 6 15.45 54.20 -7.22
N LEU A 7 16.30 54.12 -6.19
CA LEU A 7 16.68 52.84 -5.58
C LEU A 7 15.58 52.26 -4.69
N PHE A 8 14.71 53.08 -4.12
CA PHE A 8 13.61 52.60 -3.27
C PHE A 8 12.44 52.03 -4.08
N ALA A 9 12.27 52.46 -5.34
CA ALA A 9 11.21 51.97 -6.22
C ALA A 9 11.46 50.56 -6.80
N LEU A 10 12.73 50.12 -6.89
CA LEU A 10 13.05 48.78 -7.42
C LEU A 10 12.88 47.64 -6.40
N LEU A 11 12.85 47.94 -5.09
CA LEU A 11 12.72 46.92 -4.04
C LEU A 11 11.29 46.42 -3.81
N LEU A 12 10.28 47.09 -4.35
CA LEU A 12 8.86 46.74 -4.17
C LEU A 12 8.32 45.74 -5.21
N LEU A 13 9.08 45.42 -6.26
CA LEU A 13 8.65 44.51 -7.34
C LEU A 13 9.06 43.04 -7.13
N SER A 14 9.81 42.71 -6.07
CA SER A 14 10.31 41.34 -5.83
C SER A 14 9.44 40.48 -4.90
N ALA A 15 8.25 40.94 -4.50
CA ALA A 15 7.43 40.27 -3.49
C ALA A 15 6.30 39.35 -4.01
N CYS A 16 6.17 39.15 -5.33
CA CYS A 16 5.09 38.33 -5.89
C CYS A 16 5.64 37.15 -6.70
N SER A 17 6.25 36.19 -6.02
CA SER A 17 6.45 34.84 -6.58
C SER A 17 6.52 33.81 -5.45
N THR A 18 5.57 33.85 -4.51
CA THR A 18 5.25 32.61 -3.79
C THR A 18 4.53 31.70 -4.78
N PRO A 19 5.14 30.59 -5.22
CA PRO A 19 4.36 29.55 -5.85
C PRO A 19 3.33 29.13 -4.79
N LEU A 20 2.05 29.39 -5.05
CA LEU A 20 1.00 28.64 -4.39
C LEU A 20 1.30 27.19 -4.74
N ALA A 21 1.86 26.44 -3.78
CA ALA A 21 1.81 24.99 -3.80
C ALA A 21 0.32 24.66 -3.75
N THR A 22 -0.29 24.58 -4.93
CA THR A 22 -1.58 23.94 -5.08
C THR A 22 -1.37 22.52 -4.59
N ASP A 23 -1.79 22.29 -3.36
CA ASP A 23 -2.07 20.99 -2.78
C ASP A 23 -3.21 20.41 -3.63
N GLN A 24 -2.87 19.94 -4.83
CA GLN A 24 -3.80 19.19 -5.64
C GLN A 24 -4.13 17.95 -4.82
N PRO A 25 -5.41 17.70 -4.50
CA PRO A 25 -5.78 16.43 -3.88
C PRO A 25 -5.25 15.35 -4.82
N ARG A 26 -4.25 14.58 -4.36
CA ARG A 26 -3.85 13.38 -5.08
C ARG A 26 -5.13 12.57 -5.19
N THR A 27 -5.62 12.40 -6.40
CA THR A 27 -6.54 11.30 -6.68
C THR A 27 -5.74 10.05 -6.31
N GLU A 28 -5.97 9.53 -5.11
CA GLU A 28 -5.30 8.34 -4.58
C GLU A 28 -5.60 7.21 -5.56
N ALA A 29 -4.64 6.91 -6.44
CA ALA A 29 -4.79 5.81 -7.37
C ALA A 29 -4.71 4.55 -6.53
N LEU A 30 -5.76 3.73 -6.56
CA LEU A 30 -5.83 2.52 -5.74
C LEU A 30 -5.46 1.29 -6.55
N VAL A 31 -4.88 0.30 -5.88
CA VAL A 31 -4.47 -0.97 -6.49
C VAL A 31 -4.71 -2.11 -5.51
N TRP A 32 -5.17 -3.24 -6.03
CA TRP A 32 -5.19 -4.49 -5.28
C TRP A 32 -3.80 -5.13 -5.32
N VAL A 33 -3.28 -5.51 -4.15
CA VAL A 33 -2.09 -6.35 -4.02
C VAL A 33 -2.47 -7.68 -3.38
N GLU A 34 -1.79 -8.77 -3.72
CA GLU A 34 -2.05 -10.11 -3.21
C GLU A 34 -0.79 -10.83 -2.70
N GLN A 35 -0.99 -11.69 -1.70
CA GLN A 35 -0.04 -12.70 -1.27
C GLN A 35 -0.79 -14.01 -1.01
N ALA A 36 -0.22 -15.14 -1.44
CA ALA A 36 -0.79 -16.45 -1.16
C ALA A 36 -0.23 -16.99 0.16
N PHE A 37 -1.12 -17.47 1.02
CA PHE A 37 -0.75 -18.19 2.24
C PHE A 37 -1.29 -19.61 2.16
N SER A 38 -0.45 -20.58 2.49
CA SER A 38 -0.84 -21.98 2.58
C SER A 38 -0.09 -22.67 3.71
N GLY A 39 -0.80 -23.54 4.43
CA GLY A 39 -0.23 -24.26 5.55
C GLY A 39 -1.19 -25.23 6.21
N GLY A 40 -0.73 -25.79 7.33
CA GLY A 40 -1.39 -26.88 8.03
C GLY A 40 -1.24 -28.21 7.29
N ARG A 41 -1.74 -29.29 7.91
CA ARG A 41 -1.75 -30.62 7.31
C ARG A 41 -3.12 -31.25 7.45
N GLN A 42 -3.67 -31.73 6.35
CA GLN A 42 -4.86 -32.56 6.39
C GLN A 42 -4.60 -33.84 7.21
N CYS A 43 -5.64 -34.30 7.91
CA CYS A 43 -5.61 -35.45 8.80
C CYS A 43 -4.81 -35.25 10.11
N GLU A 44 -4.37 -34.02 10.42
CA GLU A 44 -3.78 -33.66 11.72
C GLU A 44 -4.72 -32.71 12.47
N PRO A 45 -5.63 -33.23 13.32
CA PRO A 45 -6.70 -32.43 13.94
C PRO A 45 -6.19 -31.35 14.91
N ASP A 46 -5.00 -31.54 15.49
CA ASP A 46 -4.42 -30.63 16.48
C ASP A 46 -3.53 -29.53 15.85
N ALA A 47 -3.33 -29.56 14.53
CA ALA A 47 -2.46 -28.63 13.80
C ALA A 47 -3.27 -27.58 13.03
N ALA A 48 -4.11 -26.82 13.74
CA ALA A 48 -4.82 -25.69 13.14
C ALA A 48 -3.81 -24.65 12.64
N TYR A 49 -3.77 -24.46 11.32
CA TYR A 49 -2.97 -23.41 10.71
C TYR A 49 -3.75 -22.12 10.67
N GLN A 50 -3.17 -21.07 11.26
CA GLN A 50 -3.67 -19.72 11.14
C GLN A 50 -2.71 -18.95 10.21
N PRO A 51 -3.17 -18.44 9.06
CA PRO A 51 -2.35 -17.55 8.25
C PRO A 51 -2.03 -16.25 9.01
N PRO A 52 -0.91 -15.59 8.72
CA PRO A 52 -0.65 -14.23 9.19
C PRO A 52 -1.78 -13.27 8.81
N ASP A 53 -2.00 -12.24 9.63
CA ASP A 53 -2.92 -11.16 9.29
C ASP A 53 -2.28 -10.26 8.23
N SER A 54 -2.88 -10.24 7.03
CA SER A 54 -2.38 -9.48 5.90
C SER A 54 -2.43 -7.96 6.10
N ALA A 55 -3.42 -7.47 6.85
CA ALA A 55 -3.52 -6.04 7.15
C ALA A 55 -2.42 -5.62 8.13
N GLU A 56 -2.12 -6.45 9.13
CA GLU A 56 -1.01 -6.25 10.07
C GLU A 56 0.33 -6.24 9.34
N LEU A 57 0.61 -7.26 8.50
CA LEU A 57 1.85 -7.34 7.71
C LEU A 57 2.09 -6.11 6.82
N LEU A 58 1.02 -5.60 6.18
CA LEU A 58 1.10 -4.41 5.35
C LEU A 58 1.25 -3.14 6.19
N THR A 59 0.57 -3.05 7.33
CA THR A 59 0.67 -1.91 8.25
C THR A 59 2.08 -1.80 8.84
N ASP A 60 2.70 -2.93 9.21
CA ASP A 60 4.08 -3.00 9.68
C ASP A 60 5.09 -2.54 8.61
N ALA A 61 4.76 -2.72 7.33
CA ALA A 61 5.52 -2.18 6.21
C ALA A 61 5.23 -0.69 5.92
N GLY A 62 4.39 -0.04 6.72
CA GLY A 62 4.00 1.37 6.53
C GLY A 62 3.08 1.60 5.34
N VAL A 63 2.24 0.61 5.01
CA VAL A 63 1.20 0.67 3.97
C VAL A 63 -0.15 0.92 4.61
N LYS A 64 -0.91 1.88 4.08
CA LYS A 64 -2.30 2.10 4.50
C LYS A 64 -3.21 1.11 3.76
N VAL A 65 -3.85 0.23 4.52
CA VAL A 65 -4.84 -0.72 3.99
C VAL A 65 -6.23 -0.10 3.99
N ILE A 66 -6.91 -0.14 2.85
CA ILE A 66 -8.25 0.44 2.66
C ILE A 66 -9.33 -0.63 2.78
N GLU A 67 -9.09 -1.78 2.17
CA GLU A 67 -9.99 -2.94 2.14
C GLU A 67 -9.16 -4.22 2.05
N THR A 68 -9.65 -5.32 2.62
CA THR A 68 -9.04 -6.65 2.49
C THR A 68 -10.04 -7.66 1.94
N ARG A 69 -9.57 -8.63 1.16
CA ARG A 69 -10.37 -9.77 0.68
C ARG A 69 -9.56 -11.06 0.78
N GLU A 70 -10.23 -12.14 1.15
CA GLU A 70 -9.66 -13.48 1.13
C GLU A 70 -10.35 -14.29 0.04
N GLU A 71 -9.54 -14.94 -0.80
CA GLU A 71 -10.01 -15.83 -1.85
C GLU A 71 -9.49 -17.25 -1.61
N PRO A 72 -10.36 -18.18 -1.18
CA PRO A 72 -9.98 -19.56 -0.96
C PRO A 72 -9.43 -20.20 -2.23
N MET A 73 -8.35 -20.96 -2.09
CA MET A 73 -7.77 -21.76 -3.17
C MET A 73 -8.15 -23.24 -2.98
N MET A 74 -8.34 -23.95 -4.09
CA MET A 74 -8.55 -25.39 -4.03
C MET A 74 -7.27 -26.10 -3.58
N VAL A 75 -7.42 -27.05 -2.65
CA VAL A 75 -6.38 -27.96 -2.19
C VAL A 75 -6.79 -29.41 -2.46
N CYS A 76 -5.81 -30.32 -2.57
CA CYS A 76 -6.11 -31.75 -2.64
C CYS A 76 -6.72 -32.27 -1.32
N MET A 77 -7.54 -33.32 -1.39
CA MET A 77 -8.13 -33.99 -0.22
C MET A 77 -7.37 -35.28 0.13
N ALA A 78 -6.10 -35.15 0.49
CA ALA A 78 -5.26 -36.26 0.93
C ALA A 78 -4.43 -35.88 2.15
N CYS A 79 -4.16 -36.84 3.04
CA CYS A 79 -3.32 -36.59 4.21
C CYS A 79 -1.93 -36.10 3.77
N GLY A 80 -1.49 -34.97 4.33
CA GLY A 80 -0.26 -34.27 3.92
C GLY A 80 -0.46 -33.09 2.96
N CYS A 81 -1.63 -32.96 2.32
CA CYS A 81 -2.02 -31.73 1.64
C CYS A 81 -2.20 -30.59 2.67
N PRO A 82 -2.05 -29.31 2.26
CA PRO A 82 -2.38 -28.19 3.11
C PRO A 82 -3.85 -28.26 3.56
N ALA A 83 -4.07 -27.95 4.84
CA ALA A 83 -5.43 -27.77 5.36
C ALA A 83 -6.01 -26.41 4.96
N TYR A 84 -5.13 -25.44 4.65
CA TYR A 84 -5.48 -24.08 4.28
C TYR A 84 -4.67 -23.63 3.06
N ALA A 85 -5.35 -22.95 2.13
CA ALA A 85 -4.73 -22.17 1.08
C ALA A 85 -5.68 -21.06 0.65
N ALA A 86 -5.20 -19.82 0.61
CA ALA A 86 -5.95 -18.69 0.09
C ALA A 86 -5.03 -17.61 -0.46
N LYS A 87 -5.56 -16.81 -1.39
CA LYS A 87 -5.00 -15.52 -1.79
C LYS A 87 -5.56 -14.45 -0.86
N HIS A 88 -4.67 -13.75 -0.16
CA HIS A 88 -5.02 -12.61 0.66
C HIS A 88 -4.75 -11.34 -0.14
N ARG A 89 -5.80 -10.55 -0.35
CA ARG A 89 -5.76 -9.31 -1.13
C ARG A 89 -5.97 -8.11 -0.23
N ALA A 90 -5.29 -7.02 -0.53
CA ALA A 90 -5.49 -5.73 0.11
C ALA A 90 -5.55 -4.61 -0.93
N LEU A 91 -6.50 -3.69 -0.78
CA LEU A 91 -6.60 -2.47 -1.55
C LEU A 91 -5.76 -1.41 -0.86
N ILE A 92 -4.81 -0.85 -1.60
CA ILE A 92 -3.82 0.12 -1.09
C ILE A 92 -3.66 1.28 -2.08
N ASP A 93 -3.01 2.36 -1.66
CA ASP A 93 -2.55 3.40 -2.58
C ASP A 93 -1.40 2.87 -3.46
N VAL A 94 -1.41 3.22 -4.74
CA VAL A 94 -0.37 2.88 -5.72
C VAL A 94 1.03 3.34 -5.25
N ALA A 95 1.11 4.46 -4.53
CA ALA A 95 2.36 4.97 -3.96
C ALA A 95 2.99 4.00 -2.94
N ASP A 96 2.18 3.15 -2.30
CA ASP A 96 2.63 2.17 -1.31
C ASP A 96 2.99 0.80 -1.91
N GLN A 97 2.84 0.60 -3.23
CA GLN A 97 3.15 -0.69 -3.88
C GLN A 97 4.55 -1.21 -3.59
N SER A 98 5.55 -0.32 -3.58
CA SER A 98 6.95 -0.71 -3.31
C SER A 98 7.15 -1.22 -1.89
N LYS A 99 6.43 -0.64 -0.91
CA LYS A 99 6.44 -1.09 0.49
C LYS A 99 5.67 -2.41 0.63
N ALA A 100 4.51 -2.53 0.00
CA ALA A 100 3.75 -3.78 -0.03
C ALA A 100 4.57 -4.92 -0.64
N ALA A 101 5.36 -4.64 -1.68
CA ALA A 101 6.29 -5.60 -2.27
C ALA A 101 7.38 -6.07 -1.29
N SER A 102 7.87 -5.17 -0.41
CA SER A 102 8.81 -5.56 0.65
C SER A 102 8.20 -6.49 1.70
N ALA A 103 6.87 -6.45 1.88
CA ALA A 103 6.12 -7.37 2.72
C ALA A 103 5.73 -8.69 2.00
N GLY A 104 6.05 -8.84 0.71
CA GLY A 104 5.78 -10.05 -0.08
C GLY A 104 4.52 -9.99 -0.95
N PHE A 105 3.79 -8.88 -0.94
CA PHE A 105 2.58 -8.69 -1.75
C PHE A 105 2.91 -8.22 -3.17
N LYS A 106 2.08 -8.62 -4.15
CA LYS A 106 2.25 -8.26 -5.57
C LYS A 106 0.97 -7.65 -6.15
N PRO A 107 1.04 -6.66 -7.06
CA PRO A 107 -0.15 -6.12 -7.71
C PRO A 107 -0.95 -7.20 -8.46
N VAL A 108 -2.27 -7.14 -8.34
CA VAL A 108 -3.22 -7.96 -9.10
C VAL A 108 -3.50 -7.27 -10.44
N GLN A 109 -3.34 -7.99 -11.54
CA GLN A 109 -3.79 -7.54 -12.87
C GLN A 109 -5.24 -8.00 -13.04
N GLU A 110 -6.18 -7.07 -13.15
CA GLU A 110 -7.59 -7.36 -13.51
C GLU A 110 -7.77 -7.54 -15.02
#